data_AF-A0A6F9YDY7-F1
#
_entry.id   AF-A0A6F9YDY7-F1
#
_cell.length_a   1.000
_cell.length_b   1.000
_cell.length_c   1.000
_cell.angle_alpha   90.00
_cell.angle_beta   90.00
_cell.angle_gamma   90.00
#
_symmetry.space_group_name_H-M   'P 1'
#
loop_
_entity.id
_entity.type
_entity.pdbx_description
1 polymer ?
#
loop_
_entity_poly.entity_id
_entity_poly.type
_entity_poly.pdbx_seq_one_letter_code
_entity_poly.pdbx_strand_id
1 'polypeptide(L)' 'MALAGEFWENVWEDARKAGREEGREEGREEGRKEIVLLFVQKLAKDGQSQPEIMTYLETELGLSEDEAQEYYQLAMTKA' A
#
# COMPACT_ATOMS: atom_id res chain seq x y z
N MET A 1 -4.35 19.37 -4.57
CA MET A 1 -3.95 18.11 -5.21
C MET A 1 -4.92 17.04 -4.74
N ALA A 2 -5.92 16.71 -5.56
CA ALA A 2 -6.92 15.69 -5.23
C ALA A 2 -7.15 14.85 -6.49
N LEU A 3 -6.21 13.96 -6.78
CA LEU A 3 -6.33 13.00 -7.89
C LEU A 3 -5.92 11.59 -7.46
N ALA A 4 -5.88 11.32 -6.15
CA ALA A 4 -5.52 10.01 -5.62
C ALA A 4 -6.63 9.35 -4.77
N GLY A 5 -7.73 10.05 -4.46
CA GLY A 5 -8.78 9.47 -3.60
C GLY A 5 -9.51 8.30 -4.27
N GLU A 6 -10.20 8.56 -5.37
CA GLU A 6 -11.17 7.58 -5.91
C GLU A 6 -10.51 6.41 -6.66
N PHE A 7 -9.43 6.63 -7.40
CA PHE A 7 -8.78 5.55 -8.15
C PHE A 7 -8.15 4.51 -7.21
N TRP A 8 -7.50 4.98 -6.15
CA TRP A 8 -6.77 4.10 -5.24
C TRP A 8 -7.67 3.44 -4.20
N GLU A 9 -8.78 4.09 -3.82
CA GLU A 9 -9.83 3.45 -3.02
C GLU A 9 -10.42 2.26 -3.76
N ASN A 10 -10.67 2.39 -5.07
CA ASN A 10 -11.13 1.28 -5.92
C ASN A 10 -10.08 0.17 -6.05
N VAL A 11 -8.80 0.53 -6.29
CA VAL A 11 -7.71 -0.46 -6.38
C VAL A 11 -7.53 -1.22 -5.05
N TRP A 12 -7.68 -0.54 -3.91
CA TRP A 12 -7.59 -1.14 -2.59
C TRP A 12 -8.80 -2.02 -2.26
N GLU A 13 -10.00 -1.58 -2.58
CA GLU A 13 -11.24 -2.38 -2.49
C GLU A 13 -11.13 -3.64 -3.35
N ASP A 14 -10.67 -3.50 -4.59
CA ASP A 14 -10.48 -4.62 -5.52
C ASP A 14 -9.41 -5.59 -5.00
N ALA A 15 -8.29 -5.12 -4.44
CA ALA A 15 -7.31 -6.00 -3.79
C ALA A 15 -7.91 -6.80 -2.63
N ARG A 16 -8.70 -6.11 -1.81
CA ARG A 16 -9.38 -6.69 -0.65
C ARG A 16 -10.45 -7.70 -1.06
N LYS A 17 -11.09 -7.48 -2.21
CA LYS A 17 -12.15 -8.32 -2.78
C LYS A 17 -11.60 -9.49 -3.58
N ALA A 18 -10.57 -9.29 -4.40
CA ALA A 18 -9.86 -10.34 -5.12
C ALA A 18 -9.31 -11.39 -4.15
N GLY A 19 -8.71 -10.95 -3.02
CA GLY A 19 -8.27 -11.85 -1.95
C GLY A 19 -9.39 -12.57 -1.18
N ARG A 20 -10.68 -12.26 -1.42
CA ARG A 20 -11.84 -13.02 -0.90
C ARG A 20 -12.35 -14.08 -1.89
N GLU A 21 -12.17 -13.87 -3.18
CA GLU A 21 -12.74 -14.72 -4.23
C GLU A 21 -11.79 -15.88 -4.60
N GLU A 22 -10.48 -15.66 -4.52
CA GLU A 22 -9.48 -16.72 -4.65
C GLU A 22 -9.14 -17.33 -3.29
N GLY A 23 -9.71 -18.52 -3.00
CA GLY A 23 -9.52 -19.27 -1.76
C GLY A 23 -8.10 -19.86 -1.55
N ARG A 24 -7.05 -19.04 -1.60
CA ARG A 24 -5.70 -19.38 -1.10
C ARG A 24 -5.05 -18.15 -0.47
N GLU A 25 -4.69 -18.25 0.81
CA GLU A 25 -3.98 -17.22 1.60
C GLU A 25 -2.83 -16.53 0.86
N GLU A 26 -2.09 -17.24 -0.01
CA GLU A 26 -0.96 -16.70 -0.77
C GLU A 26 -1.35 -15.57 -1.74
N GLY A 27 -2.46 -15.68 -2.46
CA GLY A 27 -2.90 -14.63 -3.40
C GLY A 27 -3.35 -13.34 -2.69
N ARG A 28 -3.79 -13.49 -1.43
CA ARG A 28 -4.22 -12.37 -0.58
C ARG A 28 -3.05 -11.54 -0.07
N GLU A 29 -1.95 -12.19 0.29
CA GLU A 29 -0.75 -11.48 0.77
C GLU A 29 0.02 -10.83 -0.38
N GLU A 30 0.15 -11.51 -1.52
CA GLU A 30 0.87 -10.98 -2.68
C GLU A 30 0.17 -9.75 -3.27
N GLY A 31 -1.16 -9.80 -3.48
CA GLY A 31 -1.91 -8.65 -4.01
C GLY A 31 -1.91 -7.43 -3.07
N ARG A 32 -2.03 -7.66 -1.75
CA ARG A 32 -1.91 -6.58 -0.76
C ARG A 32 -0.52 -5.98 -0.78
N LYS A 33 0.52 -6.81 -0.80
CA LYS A 33 1.92 -6.37 -0.82
C LYS A 33 2.23 -5.52 -2.03
N GLU A 34 1.87 -5.95 -3.23
CA GLU A 34 2.12 -5.18 -4.46
C GLU A 34 1.48 -3.79 -4.42
N ILE A 35 0.26 -3.68 -3.90
CA ILE A 35 -0.45 -2.40 -3.87
C ILE A 35 0.12 -1.47 -2.81
N VAL A 36 0.47 -1.97 -1.63
CA VAL A 36 1.15 -1.16 -0.60
C VAL A 36 2.48 -0.62 -1.13
N LEU A 37 3.24 -1.44 -1.86
CA LEU A 37 4.50 -0.99 -2.48
C LEU A 37 4.28 0.13 -3.51
N LEU A 38 3.25 -0.01 -4.36
CA LEU A 38 2.89 1.02 -5.34
C LEU A 38 2.47 2.33 -4.66
N PHE A 39 1.72 2.26 -3.55
CA PHE A 39 1.36 3.43 -2.75
C PHE A 39 2.60 4.16 -2.25
N VAL A 40 3.53 3.46 -1.61
CA VAL A 40 4.77 4.07 -1.11
C VAL A 40 5.54 4.76 -2.23
N GLN A 41 5.75 4.07 -3.35
CA GLN A 41 6.47 4.65 -4.49
C GLN A 41 5.77 5.88 -5.05
N LYS A 42 4.44 5.88 -5.12
CA LYS A 42 3.67 7.01 -5.64
C LYS A 42 3.74 8.21 -4.71
N LEU A 43 3.54 8.01 -3.41
CA LEU A 43 3.62 9.08 -2.41
C LEU A 43 5.03 9.69 -2.37
N ALA A 44 6.07 8.84 -2.44
CA ALA A 44 7.45 9.30 -2.53
C ALA A 44 7.71 10.11 -3.82
N LYS A 45 7.20 9.67 -4.97
CA LYS A 45 7.28 10.42 -6.24
C LYS A 45 6.51 11.74 -6.21
N ASP A 46 5.43 11.81 -5.46
CA ASP A 46 4.65 13.04 -5.25
C ASP A 46 5.33 14.00 -4.25
N GLY A 47 6.49 13.63 -3.72
CA GLY A 47 7.30 14.47 -2.84
C GLY A 47 6.95 14.35 -1.36
N GLN A 48 6.15 13.35 -0.98
CA GLN A 48 5.88 13.09 0.44
C GLN A 48 7.13 12.57 1.14
N SER A 49 7.31 13.02 2.37
CA SER A 49 8.40 12.58 3.24
C SER A 49 8.11 11.20 3.83
N GLN A 50 9.16 10.47 4.21
CA GLN A 50 9.02 9.15 4.83
C GLN A 50 8.05 9.15 6.04
N PRO A 51 8.09 10.12 6.99
CA PRO A 51 7.15 10.14 8.11
C PRO A 51 5.69 10.30 7.68
N GLU A 52 5.41 11.08 6.63
CA GLU A 52 4.05 11.26 6.10
C GLU A 52 3.54 9.96 5.46
N ILE A 53 4.42 9.26 4.73
CA ILE A 53 4.10 7.96 4.13
C ILE A 53 3.84 6.92 5.22
N MET A 54 4.70 6.83 6.23
CA MET A 54 4.53 5.93 7.38
C MET A 54 3.21 6.21 8.11
N THR A 55 2.89 7.48 8.36
CA THR A 55 1.61 7.88 8.96
C THR A 55 0.42 7.38 8.14
N TYR A 56 0.48 7.52 6.81
CA TYR A 56 -0.57 7.01 5.92
C TYR A 56 -0.69 5.47 5.99
N LEU A 57 0.42 4.74 5.98
CA LEU A 57 0.44 3.28 6.09
C LEU A 57 -0.18 2.79 7.41
N GLU A 58 0.14 3.46 8.52
CA GLU A 58 -0.37 3.10 9.85
C GLU A 58 -1.85 3.48 10.02
N THR A 59 -2.24 4.68 9.60
CA THR A 59 -3.58 5.22 9.85
C THR A 59 -4.62 4.77 8.82
N GLU A 60 -4.29 4.85 7.53
CA GLU A 60 -5.22 4.55 6.43
C GLU A 60 -5.21 3.07 6.06
N LEU A 61 -4.03 2.42 6.12
CA LEU A 61 -3.91 0.98 5.79
C LEU A 61 -3.92 0.08 7.03
N GLY A 62 -3.90 0.65 8.23
CA GLY A 62 -3.96 -0.09 9.50
C GLY A 62 -2.76 -1.02 9.72
N LEU A 63 -1.61 -0.69 9.12
CA LEU A 63 -0.38 -1.46 9.28
C LEU A 63 0.29 -1.16 10.62
N SER A 64 1.01 -2.13 11.17
CA SER A 64 1.90 -1.84 12.29
C SER A 64 3.10 -1.00 11.82
N GLU A 65 3.80 -0.35 12.75
CA GLU A 65 5.04 0.40 12.47
C GLU A 65 6.07 -0.50 11.76
N ASP A 66 6.25 -1.74 12.24
CA ASP A 66 7.17 -2.72 11.66
C ASP A 66 6.77 -3.10 10.22
N GLU A 67 5.48 -3.38 9.99
CA GLU A 67 4.97 -3.71 8.66
C GLU A 67 5.12 -2.52 7.70
N ALA A 68 4.71 -1.32 8.13
CA ALA A 68 4.80 -0.10 7.34
C ALA A 68 6.25 0.18 6.95
N GLN A 69 7.19 -0.03 7.87
CA GLN A 69 8.62 0.17 7.62
C GLN A 69 9.18 -0.87 6.65
N GLU A 70 8.79 -2.14 6.79
CA GLU A 70 9.16 -3.19 5.86
C GLU A 70 8.68 -2.88 4.44
N TYR A 71 7.40 -2.51 4.28
CA TYR A 71 6.85 -2.12 2.98
C TYR A 71 7.55 -0.88 2.42
N TYR A 72 7.85 0.12 3.25
CA TYR A 72 8.56 1.31 2.80
C TYR A 72 9.96 0.96 2.26
N GLN A 73 10.73 0.18 3.01
CA GLN A 73 12.06 -0.26 2.59
C GLN A 73 12.00 -1.09 1.32
N LEU A 74 11.06 -2.04 1.25
CA LEU A 74 10.91 -2.91 0.10
C LEU A 74 10.53 -2.12 -1.16
N ALA A 75 9.69 -1.09 -1.03
CA ALA A 75 9.28 -0.21 -2.12
C ALA A 75 10.45 0.62 -2.65
N MET A 76 11.28 1.15 -1.75
CA MET A 76 12.45 1.98 -2.08
C MET A 76 13.64 1.15 -2.58
N THR A 77 13.73 -0.13 -2.21
CA THR A 77 14.81 -1.03 -2.64
C THR A 77 14.51 -1.71 -3.98
N LYS A 78 13.23 -1.89 -4.32
CA LYS A 78 12.78 -2.43 -5.63
C LYS A 78 12.64 -1.36 -6.74
N ALA A 79 12.99 -0.10 -6.47
CA ALA A 79 12.94 1.01 -7.44
C ALA A 79 14.22 1.14 -8.27
#